data_AF-A0A4P6WII2-F1
#
_entry.id   AF-A0A4P6WII2-F1
#
_cell.length_a   1.000
_cell.length_b   1.000
_cell.length_c   1.000
_cell.angle_alpha   90.00
_cell.angle_beta   90.00
_cell.angle_gamma   90.00
#
_symmetry.space_group_name_H-M   'P 1'
#
loop_
_entity.id
_entity.type
_entity.pdbx_description
1 polymer ?
#
loop_
_entity_poly.entity_id
_entity_poly.type
_entity_poly.pdbx_seq_one_letter_code
_entity_poly.pdbx_strand_id
1 'polypeptide(L)'
;MKLACIVLPGLLVLAGCTTQPEAPKPPKIGMANPASVYCEQKGGTLIAVQTPQGVRSDCKLPGGEVIDEWALWRRDHPATGQ
;
A
#
# COMPACT_ATOMS: atom_id res chain seq x y z
N MET A 1 13.45 -22.51 74.93
CA MET A 1 13.30 -21.08 74.56
C MET A 1 14.03 -20.88 73.23
N LYS A 2 13.48 -20.52 72.07
CA LYS A 2 12.14 -20.23 71.56
C LYS A 2 12.11 -20.84 70.14
N LEU A 3 11.10 -21.64 69.80
CA LEU A 3 10.74 -21.90 68.41
C LEU A 3 9.95 -20.69 67.90
N ALA A 4 10.37 -20.09 66.79
CA ALA A 4 9.54 -19.17 66.02
C ALA A 4 9.72 -19.49 64.53
N CYS A 5 8.75 -20.22 63.99
CA CYS A 5 8.50 -20.36 62.56
C CYS A 5 7.88 -19.06 62.02
N ILE A 6 8.48 -18.44 61.02
CA ILE A 6 7.84 -17.56 60.04
C ILE A 6 8.64 -17.82 58.74
N VAL A 7 8.30 -18.79 57.88
CA VAL A 7 7.20 -18.89 56.92
C VAL A 7 7.18 -17.74 55.90
N LEU A 8 7.58 -18.10 54.67
CA LEU A 8 7.13 -17.64 53.34
C LEU A 8 7.85 -16.44 52.64
N PRO A 9 7.72 -16.30 51.30
CA PRO A 9 8.49 -16.95 50.23
C PRO A 9 9.02 -15.91 49.23
N GLY A 10 9.58 -16.34 48.08
CA GLY A 10 9.50 -15.49 46.88
C GLY A 10 10.75 -15.46 46.02
N LEU A 11 10.98 -16.55 45.29
CA LEU A 11 11.75 -16.51 44.05
C LEU A 11 10.92 -15.70 43.02
N LEU A 12 11.13 -14.39 42.94
CA LEU A 12 10.53 -13.55 41.90
C LEU A 12 11.44 -13.59 40.66
N VAL A 13 11.29 -14.65 39.86
CA VAL A 13 11.79 -14.65 38.47
C VAL A 13 10.80 -13.82 37.66
N LEU A 14 11.18 -12.59 37.31
CA LEU A 14 10.45 -11.76 36.36
C LEU A 14 10.57 -12.37 34.96
N ALA A 15 9.77 -13.39 34.67
CA ALA A 15 9.52 -13.84 33.31
C ALA A 15 8.53 -12.86 32.66
N GLY A 16 9.05 -11.74 32.15
CA GLY A 16 8.27 -10.81 31.33
C GLY A 16 8.04 -11.39 29.94
N CYS A 17 6.96 -12.15 29.74
CA CYS A 17 6.44 -12.39 28.40
C CYS A 17 5.82 -11.08 27.88
N THR A 18 6.62 -10.28 27.17
CA THR A 18 6.06 -9.21 26.34
C THR A 18 5.37 -9.86 25.14
N THR A 19 4.06 -10.04 25.20
CA THR A 19 3.25 -10.16 23.99
C THR A 19 3.23 -8.78 23.36
N GLN A 20 4.13 -8.55 22.40
CA GLN A 20 4.08 -7.35 21.58
C GLN A 20 2.70 -7.30 20.91
N PRO A 21 1.90 -6.24 21.12
CA PRO A 21 0.66 -6.07 20.37
C PRO A 21 1.03 -6.10 18.89
N GLU A 22 0.47 -7.06 18.16
CA GLU A 22 0.64 -7.13 16.72
C GLU A 22 0.15 -5.79 16.16
N ALA A 23 1.07 -5.02 15.57
CA ALA A 23 0.71 -3.74 14.97
C ALA A 23 -0.41 -4.00 13.95
N PRO A 24 -1.46 -3.16 13.88
CA PRO A 24 -2.48 -3.30 12.87
C PRO A 24 -1.84 -3.42 11.50
N LYS A 25 -2.20 -4.45 10.74
CA LYS A 25 -1.73 -4.61 9.36
C LYS A 25 -1.97 -3.29 8.63
N PRO A 26 -0.97 -2.75 7.91
CA PRO A 26 -1.15 -1.49 7.22
C PRO A 26 -2.38 -1.58 6.30
N PRO A 27 -3.16 -0.50 6.20
CA PRO A 27 -4.34 -0.49 5.35
C PRO A 27 -3.93 -0.88 3.94
N LYS A 28 -4.75 -1.69 3.27
CA LYS A 28 -4.55 -2.01 1.85
C LYS A 28 -4.66 -0.69 1.08
N ILE A 29 -3.53 -0.17 0.63
CA ILE A 29 -3.48 1.09 -0.12
C ILE A 29 -4.19 0.88 -1.46
N GLY A 30 -5.33 1.56 -1.63
CA GLY A 30 -6.00 1.90 -2.90
C GLY A 30 -6.42 0.77 -3.85
N MET A 31 -7.57 0.92 -4.51
CA MET A 31 -7.77 0.20 -5.78
C MET A 31 -6.75 0.73 -6.79
N ALA A 32 -6.25 -0.13 -7.68
CA ALA A 32 -5.36 0.29 -8.75
C ALA A 32 -6.06 1.33 -9.65
N ASN A 33 -5.31 2.30 -10.14
CA ASN A 33 -5.83 3.28 -11.09
C ASN A 33 -6.16 2.55 -12.42
N PRO A 34 -7.42 2.59 -12.88
CA PRO A 34 -7.82 1.86 -14.08
C PRO A 34 -7.06 2.29 -15.34
N ALA A 35 -6.76 3.59 -15.48
CA ALA A 35 -5.98 4.11 -16.60
C ALA A 35 -4.54 3.58 -16.59
N SER A 36 -3.92 3.53 -15.41
CA SER A 36 -2.58 2.97 -15.22
C SER A 36 -2.53 1.49 -15.57
N VAL A 37 -3.48 0.70 -15.05
CA VAL A 37 -3.63 -0.72 -15.35
C VAL A 37 -3.81 -0.96 -16.85
N TYR A 38 -4.61 -0.11 -17.51
CA TYR A 38 -4.85 -0.23 -18.93
C TYR A 38 -3.61 0.06 -19.78
N CYS A 39 -2.80 1.05 -19.40
CA CYS A 39 -1.52 1.29 -20.05
C CYS A 39 -0.67 0.01 -20.08
N GLU A 40 -0.54 -0.66 -18.94
CA GLU A 40 0.21 -1.91 -18.81
C GLU A 40 -0.43 -3.05 -19.64
N GLN A 41 -1.76 -3.17 -19.64
CA GLN A 41 -2.49 -4.15 -20.46
C GLN A 41 -2.27 -3.96 -21.97
N LYS A 42 -2.03 -2.73 -22.42
CA LYS A 42 -1.67 -2.41 -23.82
C LYS A 42 -0.19 -2.65 -24.13
N GLY A 43 0.55 -3.24 -23.18
CA GLY A 43 2.00 -3.42 -23.27
C GLY A 43 2.78 -2.11 -23.12
N GLY A 44 2.13 -1.05 -22.66
CA GLY A 44 2.74 0.24 -22.44
C GLY A 44 3.50 0.31 -21.11
N THR A 45 4.21 1.42 -20.92
CA THR A 45 4.91 1.74 -19.67
C THR A 45 4.48 3.12 -19.20
N LEU A 46 4.20 3.24 -17.89
CA LEU A 46 3.85 4.51 -17.26
C LEU A 46 5.08 5.40 -17.07
N ILE A 47 4.92 6.68 -17.40
CA ILE A 47 5.93 7.72 -17.26
C ILE A 47 5.35 8.80 -16.35
N ALA A 48 5.96 9.02 -15.19
CA ALA A 48 5.61 10.12 -14.32
C ALA A 48 6.04 11.45 -14.95
N VAL A 49 5.08 12.36 -15.14
CA VAL A 49 5.28 13.69 -15.71
C VAL A 49 5.00 14.73 -14.64
N GLN A 50 6.02 15.52 -14.30
CA GLN A 50 5.87 16.64 -13.38
C GLN A 50 5.16 17.80 -14.09
N THR A 51 4.10 18.30 -13.48
CA THR A 51 3.34 19.46 -13.93
C THR A 51 3.24 20.50 -12.81
N PRO A 52 2.90 21.77 -13.10
CA PRO A 52 2.61 22.76 -12.07
C PRO A 52 1.46 22.35 -11.12
N GLN A 53 0.58 21.45 -11.56
CA GLN A 53 -0.58 20.97 -10.80
C GLN A 53 -0.29 19.71 -9.98
N GLY A 54 0.92 19.13 -10.10
CA GLY A 54 1.30 17.88 -9.46
C GLY A 54 1.95 16.90 -10.44
N VAL A 55 1.96 15.62 -10.11
CA VAL A 55 2.46 14.56 -10.99
C VAL A 55 1.28 13.91 -11.70
N ARG A 56 1.36 13.77 -13.01
CA ARG A 56 0.46 12.90 -13.79
C ARG A 56 1.25 11.73 -14.39
N SER A 57 0.54 10.77 -14.95
CA SER A 57 1.17 9.65 -15.67
C SER A 57 0.79 9.70 -17.15
N ASP A 58 1.81 9.66 -18.01
CA ASP A 58 1.65 9.40 -19.43
C ASP A 58 1.93 7.90 -19.69
N CYS A 59 1.28 7.31 -20.69
CA CYS A 59 1.51 5.96 -21.17
C CYS A 59 2.35 5.98 -22.44
N LYS A 60 3.51 5.33 -22.42
CA LYS A 60 4.31 5.04 -23.61
C LYS A 60 3.95 3.66 -24.16
N LEU A 61 3.30 3.61 -25.31
CA LEU A 61 2.87 2.38 -25.97
C LEU A 61 4.01 1.74 -26.79
N PRO A 62 3.92 0.43 -27.11
CA PRO A 62 4.93 -0.27 -27.92
C PRO A 62 5.18 0.33 -29.30
N GLY A 63 4.16 0.98 -29.89
CA GLY A 63 4.27 1.68 -31.17
C GLY A 63 4.98 3.03 -31.09
N GLY A 64 5.43 3.45 -29.90
CA GLY A 64 6.11 4.73 -29.67
C GLY A 64 5.20 5.90 -29.36
N GLU A 65 3.87 5.74 -29.46
CA GLU A 65 2.90 6.75 -29.00
C GLU A 65 3.09 7.01 -27.50
N VAL A 66 3.13 8.29 -27.12
CA VAL A 66 3.09 8.74 -25.73
C VAL A 66 1.84 9.59 -25.55
N ILE A 67 0.97 9.18 -24.63
CA ILE A 67 -0.35 9.78 -24.43
C ILE A 67 -0.68 9.79 -22.93
N ASP A 68 -1.37 10.82 -22.44
CA ASP A 68 -1.89 10.85 -21.06
C ASP A 68 -2.71 9.58 -20.75
N GLU A 69 -2.51 8.96 -19.58
CA GLU A 69 -3.12 7.66 -19.27
C GLU A 69 -4.66 7.71 -19.30
N TRP A 70 -5.25 8.83 -18.88
CA TRP A 70 -6.71 9.01 -18.86
C TRP A 70 -7.26 9.37 -20.24
N ALA A 71 -6.46 10.01 -21.09
CA ALA A 71 -6.80 10.19 -22.50
C ALA A 71 -6.82 8.83 -23.23
N LEU A 72 -5.83 7.97 -23.00
CA LEU A 72 -5.82 6.59 -23.52
C LEU A 72 -7.04 5.80 -23.03
N TRP A 73 -7.30 5.82 -21.71
CA TRP A 73 -8.44 5.11 -21.13
C TRP A 73 -9.76 5.53 -21.76
N ARG A 74 -10.03 6.85 -21.84
CA ARG A 74 -11.29 7.38 -22.40
C ARG A 74 -11.44 7.16 -23.91
N ARG A 75 -10.32 7.17 -24.65
CA ARG A 75 -10.31 6.86 -26.10
C ARG A 75 -10.83 5.45 -26.35
N ASP A 76 -10.37 4.49 -25.55
CA ASP A 76 -10.68 3.08 -25.75
C ASP A 76 -11.91 2.62 -24.91
N HIS A 77 -12.38 3.44 -23.97
CA HIS A 77 -13.60 3.27 -23.17
C HIS A 77 -14.55 4.49 -23.31
N PRO A 78 -15.12 4.72 -24.50
CA PRO A 78 -16.07 5.81 -24.67
C PRO A 78 -17.29 5.57 -23.79
N ALA A 79 -17.74 6.61 -23.08
CA ALA A 79 -19.01 6.56 -22.39
C ALA A 79 -20.12 6.44 -23.44
N THR A 80 -20.81 5.31 -23.47
CA THR A 80 -22.03 5.16 -24.28
C THR A 80 -23.09 6.11 -23.73
N GLY A 81 -23.32 7.24 -24.41
CA GLY A 81 -24.39 8.18 -24.08
C GLY A 81 -24.06 9.68 -24.17
N GLN A 82 -23.45 10.13 -25.26
CA GLN A 82 -23.63 11.51 -25.74
C GLN A 82 -24.40 11.49 -27.06
#